data_AF-A0A0N7LQV5-F1
#
_entry.id   AF-A0A0N7LQV5-F1
#
_cell.length_a   1.000
_cell.length_b   1.000
_cell.length_c   1.000
_cell.angle_alpha   90.00
_cell.angle_beta   90.00
_cell.angle_gamma   90.00
#
_symmetry.space_group_name_H-M   'P 1'
#
loop_
_entity.id
_entity.type
_entity.pdbx_description
1 polymer ?
#
loop_
_entity_poly.entity_id
_entity_poly.type
_entity_poly.pdbx_seq_one_letter_code
_entity_poly.pdbx_strand_id
1 'polypeptide(L)'
;MPIVRIGPKLVYFVHIPKCAGSSVEDYMSERFGPLAFLDRKYLSTEPDKRWSNTSPQHVNWATLERLFPAGFFSDIITVVRHPLDRAVSAYRFQSEVEGTVAQGTSFSEWLRSEADLWATSPHRHDNHSRPQVDFLPPIGGLNCVVFHLEHGLDALIPYFDGLSGTQSNPRAMGHALRANAPKVGVFKPDEADRALVAKIYAADFERFGYEPDNRMPLAPAPELSAHFLAENAAASVRAKRTLFQLVTRVRRRVRKWQR
;
A
#
# COMPACT_ATOMS: atom_id res chain seq x y z
N MET A 1 0.71 5.86 8.92
CA MET A 1 0.88 5.49 10.33
C MET A 1 -0.09 4.40 10.83
N PRO A 2 -0.48 3.36 10.08
CA PRO A 2 -1.11 2.21 10.72
C PRO A 2 -0.18 1.57 11.76
N ILE A 3 -0.63 1.49 13.01
CA ILE A 3 0.12 0.90 14.12
C ILE A 3 -0.70 -0.25 14.70
N VAL A 4 -0.04 -1.38 14.94
CA VAL A 4 -0.67 -2.56 15.55
C VAL A 4 0.11 -3.02 16.77
N ARG A 5 -0.63 -3.57 17.74
CA ARG A 5 -0.04 -4.27 18.88
C ARG A 5 -0.02 -5.77 18.61
N ILE A 6 1.17 -6.38 18.68
CA ILE A 6 1.35 -7.83 18.54
C ILE A 6 1.98 -8.33 19.85
N GLY A 7 1.14 -8.79 20.79
CA GLY A 7 1.59 -9.09 22.15
C GLY A 7 2.21 -7.84 22.81
N PRO A 8 3.47 -7.89 23.30
CA PRO A 8 4.15 -6.73 23.86
C PRO A 8 4.70 -5.76 22.80
N LYS A 9 4.76 -6.17 21.52
CA LYS A 9 5.39 -5.42 20.43
C LYS A 9 4.43 -4.36 19.86
N LEU A 10 4.99 -3.20 19.54
CA LEU A 10 4.31 -2.15 18.76
C LEU A 10 4.95 -2.09 17.38
N VAL A 11 4.16 -2.45 16.38
CA VAL A 11 4.63 -2.57 15.00
C VAL A 11 4.02 -1.44 14.18
N TYR A 12 4.88 -0.69 13.49
CA TYR A 12 4.47 0.34 12.55
C TYR A 12 4.54 -0.18 11.12
N PHE A 13 3.41 -0.16 10.43
CA PHE A 13 3.34 -0.38 9.00
C PHE A 13 3.41 0.95 8.26
N VAL A 14 4.50 1.21 7.54
CA VAL A 14 4.64 2.35 6.65
C VAL A 14 3.78 2.12 5.42
N HIS A 15 2.57 2.67 5.42
CA HIS A 15 1.67 2.63 4.27
C HIS A 15 2.11 3.65 3.21
N ILE A 16 2.91 3.17 2.27
CA ILE A 16 3.26 3.92 1.05
C ILE A 16 2.08 3.85 0.07
N PRO A 17 1.51 4.98 -0.38
CA PRO A 17 0.36 4.99 -1.26
C PRO A 17 0.59 4.15 -2.53
N LYS A 18 -0.45 3.40 -2.91
CA LYS A 18 -0.51 2.55 -4.12
C LYS A 18 0.41 1.31 -4.11
N CYS A 19 0.93 0.92 -2.95
CA CYS A 19 1.72 -0.30 -2.73
C CYS A 19 0.91 -1.42 -2.04
N ALA A 20 -0.39 -1.51 -2.35
CA ALA A 20 -1.33 -2.48 -1.76
C ALA A 20 -1.49 -2.39 -0.23
N GLY A 21 -1.26 -1.21 0.37
CA GLY A 21 -1.31 -1.02 1.82
C GLY A 21 -2.65 -1.40 2.46
N SER A 22 -3.79 -1.12 1.81
CA SER A 22 -5.10 -1.53 2.35
C SER A 22 -5.23 -3.05 2.56
N SER A 23 -4.62 -3.87 1.69
CA SER A 23 -4.64 -5.33 1.86
C SER A 23 -3.80 -5.79 3.05
N VAL A 24 -2.66 -5.13 3.29
CA VAL A 24 -1.81 -5.38 4.46
C VAL A 24 -2.50 -4.92 5.74
N GLU A 25 -3.14 -3.74 5.72
CA GLU A 25 -3.92 -3.24 6.85
C GLU A 25 -5.09 -4.17 7.21
N ASP A 26 -5.86 -4.63 6.23
CA ASP A 26 -6.98 -5.55 6.46
C ASP A 26 -6.48 -6.86 7.06
N TYR A 27 -5.37 -7.39 6.54
CA TYR A 27 -4.75 -8.59 7.07
C TYR A 27 -4.28 -8.42 8.52
N MET A 28 -3.55 -7.33 8.81
CA MET A 28 -3.10 -7.03 10.17
C MET A 28 -4.29 -6.84 11.10
N SER A 29 -5.35 -6.17 10.63
CA SER A 29 -6.54 -5.92 11.43
C SER A 29 -7.31 -7.20 11.76
N GLU A 30 -7.45 -8.11 10.79
CA GLU A 30 -8.11 -9.40 10.98
C GLU A 30 -7.30 -10.31 11.91
N ARG A 31 -5.96 -10.25 11.81
CA ARG A 31 -5.06 -11.12 12.57
C ARG A 31 -4.78 -10.68 14.00
N PHE A 32 -4.59 -9.38 14.20
CA PHE A 32 -4.07 -8.82 15.45
C PHE A 32 -5.04 -7.84 16.13
N GLY A 33 -6.20 -7.59 15.52
CA GLY A 33 -7.18 -6.62 16.02
C GLY A 33 -6.98 -5.22 15.44
N PRO A 34 -7.75 -4.23 15.91
CA PRO A 34 -7.85 -2.92 15.27
C PRO A 34 -6.50 -2.19 15.18
N LEU A 35 -6.30 -1.51 14.05
CA LEU A 35 -5.13 -0.66 13.82
C LEU A 35 -5.36 0.74 14.39
N ALA A 36 -4.39 1.26 15.13
CA ALA A 36 -4.35 2.67 15.51
C ALA A 36 -3.88 3.53 14.33
N PHE A 37 -4.27 4.81 14.31
CA PHE A 37 -3.89 5.78 13.27
C PHE A 37 -4.18 5.29 11.84
N LEU A 38 -5.40 4.78 11.67
CA LEU A 38 -5.96 4.42 10.38
C LEU A 38 -7.32 5.12 10.21
N ASP A 39 -7.40 6.03 9.24
CA ASP A 39 -8.64 6.73 8.89
C ASP A 39 -8.93 6.58 7.40
N ARG A 40 -9.75 5.59 7.08
CA ARG A 40 -10.16 5.28 5.71
C ARG A 40 -11.21 6.23 5.15
N LYS A 41 -11.76 7.11 5.98
CA LYS A 41 -12.77 8.11 5.59
C LYS A 41 -12.20 9.51 5.50
N TYR A 42 -10.89 9.68 5.74
CA TYR A 42 -10.22 10.98 5.76
C TYR A 42 -10.58 11.88 4.58
N LEU A 43 -10.50 11.37 3.34
CA LEU A 43 -10.82 12.15 2.13
C LEU A 43 -12.33 12.44 1.98
N SER A 44 -13.20 11.64 2.60
CA SER A 44 -14.64 11.88 2.67
C SER A 44 -15.04 12.87 3.77
N THR A 45 -14.12 13.20 4.68
CA THR A 45 -14.33 14.24 5.70
C THR A 45 -14.09 15.61 5.09
N GLU A 46 -14.94 16.59 5.42
CA GLU A 46 -14.80 17.98 4.96
C GLU A 46 -13.44 18.58 5.38
N PRO A 47 -12.75 19.34 4.52
CA PRO A 47 -11.39 19.81 4.79
C PRO A 47 -11.17 20.53 6.13
N ASP A 48 -12.14 21.35 6.55
CA ASP A 48 -12.13 22.12 7.81
C ASP A 48 -12.30 21.23 9.06
N LYS A 49 -12.83 20.02 8.90
CA LYS A 49 -13.02 19.02 9.97
C LYS A 49 -11.87 18.01 10.06
N ARG A 50 -10.91 18.06 9.13
CA ARG A 50 -9.75 17.17 9.14
C ARG A 50 -8.78 17.62 10.23
N TRP A 51 -8.33 16.67 11.04
CA TRP A 51 -7.38 16.93 12.13
C TRP A 51 -5.94 17.14 11.66
N SER A 52 -5.65 16.86 10.38
CA SER A 52 -4.32 16.94 9.77
C SER A 52 -4.43 17.14 8.25
N ASN A 53 -3.31 17.45 7.59
CA ASN A 53 -3.23 17.72 6.15
C ASN A 53 -3.20 16.47 5.25
N THR A 54 -2.97 15.29 5.84
CA THR A 54 -3.01 14.00 5.16
C THR A 54 -3.76 13.00 6.03
N SER A 55 -4.25 11.93 5.43
CA SER A 55 -4.69 10.77 6.19
C SER A 55 -3.55 10.27 7.07
N PRO A 56 -3.83 9.76 8.29
CA PRO A 56 -2.79 9.26 9.17
C PRO A 56 -1.99 8.15 8.50
N GLN A 57 -2.60 7.37 7.61
CA GLN A 57 -1.90 6.29 6.92
C GLN A 57 -0.78 6.79 5.99
N HIS A 58 -0.90 7.97 5.39
CA HIS A 58 0.03 8.50 4.38
C HIS A 58 0.98 9.61 4.89
N VAL A 59 1.22 9.67 6.21
CA VAL A 59 2.24 10.57 6.78
C VAL A 59 3.65 10.14 6.38
N ASN A 60 4.50 11.10 6.00
CA ASN A 60 5.89 10.88 5.63
C ASN A 60 6.82 10.73 6.86
N TRP A 61 8.06 10.29 6.63
CA TRP A 61 9.01 10.04 7.72
C TRP A 61 9.34 11.30 8.51
N ALA A 62 9.60 12.42 7.83
CA ALA A 62 9.96 13.69 8.47
C ALA A 62 8.88 14.21 9.45
N THR A 63 7.61 13.87 9.23
CA THR A 63 6.53 14.18 10.18
C THR A 63 6.49 13.16 11.30
N LEU A 64 6.63 11.86 10.99
CA LEU A 64 6.61 10.79 11.99
C LEU A 64 7.73 10.94 13.03
N GLU A 65 8.96 11.20 12.61
CA GLU A 65 10.14 11.26 13.49
C GLU A 65 10.07 12.40 14.52
N ARG A 66 9.23 13.41 14.28
CA ARG A 66 8.95 14.50 15.22
C ARG A 66 7.99 14.09 16.33
N LEU A 67 7.18 13.07 16.08
CA LEU A 67 6.09 12.64 16.97
C LEU A 67 6.48 11.45 17.84
N PHE A 68 7.37 10.59 17.34
CA PHE A 68 7.76 9.36 18.00
C PHE A 68 9.27 9.34 18.30
N PRO A 69 9.69 9.04 19.55
CA PRO A 69 11.10 8.90 19.87
C PRO A 69 11.69 7.65 19.19
N ALA A 70 13.01 7.64 19.02
CA ALA A 70 13.73 6.47 18.55
C ALA A 70 13.45 5.25 19.45
N GLY A 71 13.26 4.08 18.85
CA GLY A 71 12.95 2.85 19.58
C GLY A 71 11.50 2.71 20.07
N PHE A 72 10.61 3.66 19.76
CA PHE A 72 9.19 3.54 20.14
C PHE A 72 8.49 2.34 19.50
N PHE A 73 8.83 2.03 18.25
CA PHE A 73 8.34 0.85 17.54
C PHE A 73 9.37 -0.27 17.67
N SER A 74 8.91 -1.48 17.98
CA SER A 74 9.78 -2.65 17.97
C SER A 74 10.16 -3.04 16.55
N ASP A 75 9.25 -2.84 15.61
CA ASP A 75 9.39 -3.23 14.22
C ASP A 75 8.75 -2.19 13.31
N ILE A 76 9.43 -1.87 12.22
CA ILE A 76 8.94 -1.00 11.16
C ILE A 76 8.96 -1.80 9.86
N ILE A 77 7.81 -1.88 9.20
CA ILE A 77 7.68 -2.64 7.96
C ILE A 77 7.03 -1.81 6.86
N THR A 78 7.32 -2.13 5.61
CA THR A 78 6.68 -1.49 4.47
C THR A 78 6.54 -2.44 3.28
N VAL A 79 5.67 -2.05 2.35
CA VAL A 79 5.61 -2.62 1.01
C VAL A 79 5.93 -1.50 0.02
N VAL A 80 6.91 -1.72 -0.84
CA VAL A 80 7.28 -0.85 -1.95
C VAL A 80 6.82 -1.43 -3.27
N ARG A 81 6.85 -0.62 -4.31
CA ARG A 81 6.45 -0.99 -5.66
C ARG A 81 7.35 -0.34 -6.68
N HIS A 82 7.48 -0.95 -7.87
CA HIS A 82 8.21 -0.35 -8.97
C HIS A 82 7.73 1.11 -9.22
N PRO A 83 8.62 2.12 -9.24
CA PRO A 83 8.22 3.53 -9.25
C PRO A 83 7.28 3.92 -10.39
N LEU A 84 7.49 3.39 -11.61
CA LEU A 84 6.59 3.60 -12.76
C LEU A 84 5.18 3.06 -12.51
N ASP A 85 5.06 1.79 -12.11
CA ASP A 85 3.77 1.15 -11.84
C ASP A 85 3.01 1.87 -10.72
N ARG A 86 3.74 2.38 -9.73
CA ARG A 86 3.19 3.18 -8.63
C ARG A 86 2.70 4.55 -9.13
N ALA A 87 3.52 5.30 -9.87
CA ALA A 87 3.16 6.61 -10.40
C ALA A 87 1.94 6.53 -11.33
N VAL A 88 1.90 5.56 -12.23
CA VAL A 88 0.74 5.30 -13.10
C VAL A 88 -0.50 4.96 -12.26
N SER A 89 -0.34 4.18 -11.19
CA SER A 89 -1.44 3.86 -10.29
C SER A 89 -1.94 5.08 -9.50
N ALA A 90 -1.07 6.04 -9.16
CA ALA A 90 -1.44 7.28 -8.50
C ALA A 90 -2.18 8.22 -9.45
N TYR A 91 -1.67 8.41 -10.67
CA TYR A 91 -2.33 9.20 -11.72
C TYR A 91 -3.75 8.71 -11.98
N ARG A 92 -3.92 7.40 -12.20
CA ARG A 92 -5.25 6.81 -12.40
C ARG A 92 -6.17 7.01 -11.21
N PHE A 93 -5.65 6.86 -10.00
CA PHE A 93 -6.46 7.08 -8.81
C PHE A 93 -6.94 8.53 -8.72
N GLN A 94 -6.06 9.49 -8.97
CA GLN A 94 -6.42 10.90 -8.96
C GLN A 94 -7.37 11.29 -10.10
N SER A 95 -7.20 10.70 -11.28
CA SER A 95 -8.04 10.99 -12.44
C SER A 95 -9.40 10.28 -12.39
N GLU A 96 -9.43 8.98 -12.06
CA GLU A 96 -10.62 8.13 -12.22
C GLU A 96 -11.44 7.99 -10.92
N VAL A 97 -10.81 8.16 -9.75
CA VAL A 97 -11.48 7.98 -8.44
C VAL A 97 -11.71 9.32 -7.76
N GLU A 98 -10.67 10.13 -7.59
CA GLU A 98 -10.77 11.41 -6.90
C GLU A 98 -11.24 12.55 -7.82
N GLY A 99 -11.09 12.40 -9.15
CA GLY A 99 -11.48 13.42 -10.13
C GLY A 99 -10.70 14.73 -10.00
N THR A 100 -9.49 14.70 -9.44
CA THR A 100 -8.67 15.89 -9.14
C THR A 100 -7.76 16.29 -10.31
N VAL A 101 -7.61 15.43 -11.32
CA VAL A 101 -6.87 15.70 -12.54
C VAL A 101 -7.79 16.36 -13.56
N ALA A 102 -7.44 17.56 -14.02
CA ALA A 102 -8.23 18.27 -15.03
C ALA A 102 -8.35 17.44 -16.32
N GLN A 103 -9.52 17.47 -16.94
CA GLN A 103 -9.79 16.71 -18.17
C GLN A 103 -8.79 17.06 -19.26
N GLY A 104 -8.24 16.04 -19.93
CA GLY A 104 -7.25 16.20 -20.99
C GLY A 104 -5.80 16.32 -20.52
N THR A 105 -5.55 16.47 -19.21
CA THR A 105 -4.18 16.48 -18.66
C THR A 105 -3.52 15.12 -18.84
N SER A 106 -2.40 15.09 -19.56
CA SER A 106 -1.61 13.86 -19.74
C SER A 106 -0.94 13.41 -18.44
N PHE A 107 -0.48 12.15 -18.42
CA PHE A 107 0.29 11.62 -17.29
C PHE A 107 1.57 12.42 -17.03
N SER A 108 2.31 12.74 -18.09
CA SER A 108 3.56 13.52 -18.01
C SER A 108 3.32 14.94 -17.48
N GLU A 109 2.29 15.64 -17.95
CA GLU A 109 1.94 16.99 -17.45
C GLU A 109 1.54 16.96 -15.98
N TRP A 110 0.69 16.00 -15.60
CA TRP A 110 0.29 15.80 -14.21
C TRP A 110 1.50 15.52 -13.31
N LEU A 111 2.38 14.59 -13.72
CA LEU A 111 3.51 14.18 -12.89
C LEU A 111 4.53 15.32 -12.68
N ARG A 112 4.78 16.15 -13.71
CA ARG A 112 5.63 17.35 -13.57
C ARG A 112 5.02 18.34 -12.58
N SER A 113 3.73 18.63 -12.73
CA SER A 113 3.00 19.53 -11.82
C SER A 113 3.05 19.04 -10.38
N GLU A 114 2.87 17.73 -10.14
CA GLU A 114 3.00 17.16 -8.80
C GLU A 114 4.41 17.37 -8.22
N ALA A 115 5.45 17.07 -9.00
CA ALA A 115 6.84 17.20 -8.57
C ALA A 115 7.23 18.65 -8.24
N ASP A 116 6.81 19.62 -9.07
CA ASP A 116 7.06 21.05 -8.87
C ASP A 116 6.40 21.58 -7.58
N LEU A 117 5.29 20.96 -7.17
CA LEU A 117 4.50 21.37 -6.00
C LEU A 117 4.93 20.68 -4.70
N TRP A 118 5.82 19.70 -4.70
CA TRP A 118 6.20 19.00 -3.46
C TRP A 118 6.83 19.92 -2.39
N ALA A 119 7.55 20.96 -2.80
CA ALA A 119 8.17 21.91 -1.88
C ALA A 119 7.17 22.91 -1.28
N THR A 120 6.20 23.36 -2.07
CA THR A 120 5.26 24.43 -1.68
C THR A 120 3.89 23.91 -1.23
N SER A 121 3.56 22.66 -1.55
CA SER A 121 2.34 21.94 -1.17
C SER A 121 2.69 20.50 -0.74
N PRO A 122 3.42 20.31 0.37
CA PRO A 122 4.06 19.04 0.74
C PRO A 122 3.10 17.90 1.09
N HIS A 123 1.81 18.18 1.18
CA HIS A 123 0.72 17.25 1.52
C HIS A 123 -0.29 17.05 0.39
N ARG A 124 0.00 17.61 -0.80
CA ARG A 124 -0.91 17.59 -1.95
C ARG A 124 -1.35 16.16 -2.25
N HIS A 125 -2.64 16.02 -2.55
CA HIS A 125 -3.22 14.74 -2.95
C HIS A 125 -2.94 13.62 -1.96
N ASP A 126 -2.92 13.93 -0.65
CA ASP A 126 -2.70 12.95 0.41
C ASP A 126 -1.39 12.13 0.21
N ASN A 127 -0.34 12.81 -0.28
CA ASN A 127 0.98 12.27 -0.59
C ASN A 127 1.03 11.14 -1.64
N HIS A 128 -0.01 10.94 -2.45
CA HIS A 128 -0.07 9.82 -3.39
C HIS A 128 1.03 9.86 -4.47
N SER A 129 1.53 11.04 -4.84
CA SER A 129 2.63 11.22 -5.80
C SER A 129 4.01 11.28 -5.14
N ARG A 130 4.10 11.48 -3.82
CA ARG A 130 5.39 11.68 -3.12
C ARG A 130 6.34 10.49 -3.32
N PRO A 131 7.67 10.65 -3.44
CA PRO A 131 8.60 9.53 -3.52
C PRO A 131 8.44 8.54 -2.36
N GLN A 132 8.62 7.26 -2.63
CA GLN A 132 8.49 6.20 -1.63
C GLN A 132 9.57 6.32 -0.54
N VAL A 133 10.77 6.76 -0.92
CA VAL A 133 11.89 6.99 0.01
C VAL A 133 11.54 7.96 1.14
N ASP A 134 10.64 8.92 0.89
CA ASP A 134 10.26 9.96 1.85
C ASP A 134 9.43 9.43 3.03
N PHE A 135 8.84 8.24 2.89
CA PHE A 135 8.05 7.62 3.94
C PHE A 135 8.88 6.81 4.93
N LEU A 136 10.16 6.59 4.62
CA LEU A 136 11.02 5.69 5.36
C LEU A 136 12.17 6.43 6.05
N PRO A 137 12.71 5.87 7.16
CA PRO A 137 13.91 6.41 7.79
C PRO A 137 15.07 6.50 6.79
N PRO A 138 16.01 7.45 6.94
CA PRO A 138 17.17 7.54 6.06
C PRO A 138 18.02 6.26 6.13
N ILE A 139 18.81 6.01 5.08
CA ILE A 139 19.77 4.90 5.06
C ILE A 139 20.72 5.01 6.25
N GLY A 140 20.95 3.90 6.96
CA GLY A 140 21.76 3.87 8.19
C GLY A 140 21.02 4.36 9.45
N GLY A 141 19.75 4.75 9.33
CA GLY A 141 18.87 5.07 10.45
C GLY A 141 18.18 3.84 11.06
N LEU A 142 16.92 4.00 11.47
CA LEU A 142 16.12 2.89 11.99
C LEU A 142 15.90 1.80 10.94
N ASN A 143 16.02 0.54 11.34
CA ASN A 143 15.81 -0.58 10.43
C ASN A 143 14.33 -0.66 10.03
N CYS A 144 14.06 -0.71 8.72
CA CYS A 144 12.74 -0.94 8.17
C CYS A 144 12.79 -2.16 7.25
N VAL A 145 11.94 -3.15 7.50
CA VAL A 145 11.83 -4.34 6.66
C VAL A 145 11.01 -3.99 5.43
N VAL A 146 11.61 -4.13 4.27
CA VAL A 146 11.02 -3.78 2.97
C VAL A 146 10.59 -5.05 2.23
N PHE A 147 9.33 -5.07 1.79
CA PHE A 147 8.80 -6.08 0.87
C PHE A 147 8.47 -5.44 -0.48
N HIS A 148 8.73 -6.13 -1.58
CA HIS A 148 8.38 -5.66 -2.93
C HIS A 148 7.05 -6.26 -3.36
N LEU A 149 6.11 -5.40 -3.78
CA LEU A 149 4.77 -5.82 -4.20
C LEU A 149 4.82 -6.82 -5.36
N GLU A 150 5.83 -6.71 -6.22
CA GLU A 150 6.09 -7.55 -7.39
C GLU A 150 6.36 -9.01 -7.02
N HIS A 151 6.85 -9.27 -5.81
CA HIS A 151 7.00 -10.63 -5.26
C HIS A 151 5.71 -11.18 -4.64
N GLY A 152 4.63 -10.39 -4.67
CA GLY A 152 3.41 -10.68 -3.94
C GLY A 152 3.55 -10.33 -2.46
N LEU A 153 2.45 -10.55 -1.72
CA LEU A 153 2.38 -10.18 -0.32
C LEU A 153 2.62 -11.37 0.63
N ASP A 154 2.58 -12.61 0.14
CA ASP A 154 2.54 -13.82 0.97
C ASP A 154 3.68 -13.92 2.00
N ALA A 155 4.86 -13.38 1.68
CA ALA A 155 6.02 -13.35 2.58
C ALA A 155 5.80 -12.52 3.86
N LEU A 156 4.81 -11.63 3.90
CA LEU A 156 4.41 -10.94 5.13
C LEU A 156 3.84 -11.91 6.15
N ILE A 157 3.20 -13.01 5.74
CA ILE A 157 2.59 -13.97 6.68
C ILE A 157 3.64 -14.61 7.59
N PRO A 158 4.69 -15.29 7.08
CA PRO A 158 5.73 -15.85 7.94
C PRO A 158 6.53 -14.78 8.69
N TYR A 159 6.67 -13.57 8.14
CA TYR A 159 7.24 -12.45 8.88
C TYR A 159 6.43 -12.12 10.14
N PHE A 160 5.10 -11.99 9.99
CA PHE A 160 4.20 -11.76 11.11
C PHE A 160 4.13 -12.95 12.08
N ASP A 161 4.36 -14.18 11.61
CA ASP A 161 4.50 -15.37 12.48
C ASP A 161 5.70 -15.24 13.40
N GLY A 162 6.84 -14.81 12.86
CA GLY A 162 8.04 -14.54 13.66
C GLY A 162 7.82 -13.43 14.67
N LEU A 163 7.02 -12.41 14.32
CA LEU A 163 6.69 -11.33 15.25
C LEU A 163 5.79 -11.78 16.39
N SER A 164 4.72 -12.53 16.08
CA SER A 164 3.73 -12.97 17.07
C SER A 164 4.15 -14.21 17.85
N GLY A 165 5.12 -14.98 17.34
CA GLY A 165 5.48 -16.30 17.86
C GLY A 165 4.40 -17.36 17.62
N THR A 166 3.44 -17.09 16.73
CA THR A 166 2.29 -17.97 16.48
C THR A 166 1.94 -18.01 15.01
N GLN A 167 1.37 -19.13 14.55
CA GLN A 167 0.81 -19.29 13.20
C GLN A 167 -0.72 -19.18 13.21
N SER A 168 -1.31 -18.44 14.14
CA SER A 168 -2.75 -18.28 14.23
C SER A 168 -3.33 -17.59 12.98
N ASN A 169 -4.56 -17.97 12.60
CA ASN A 169 -5.27 -17.42 11.44
C ASN A 169 -5.46 -15.89 11.53
N PRO A 170 -5.61 -15.19 10.37
CA PRO A 170 -5.66 -15.70 9.01
C PRO A 170 -4.29 -16.05 8.38
N ARG A 171 -4.30 -17.10 7.54
CA ARG A 171 -3.13 -17.61 6.78
C ARG A 171 -3.16 -17.26 5.30
N ALA A 172 -4.06 -16.38 4.89
CA ALA A 172 -4.17 -15.90 3.53
C ALA A 172 -4.50 -14.41 3.57
N MET A 173 -3.82 -13.63 2.76
CA MET A 173 -4.21 -12.25 2.54
C MET A 173 -5.33 -12.18 1.52
N GLY A 174 -6.44 -11.53 1.91
CA GLY A 174 -7.46 -11.17 0.96
C GLY A 174 -6.86 -10.30 -0.14
N HIS A 175 -7.02 -10.72 -1.41
CA HIS A 175 -6.80 -9.82 -2.53
C HIS A 175 -7.99 -8.84 -2.60
N ALA A 176 -8.05 -7.92 -1.64
CA ALA A 176 -9.21 -7.04 -1.44
C ALA A 176 -9.58 -6.28 -2.73
N LEU A 177 -8.63 -6.05 -3.63
CA LEU A 177 -8.87 -5.38 -4.91
C LEU A 177 -7.95 -5.94 -6.01
N ARG A 178 -8.21 -7.15 -6.53
CA ARG A 178 -7.99 -7.32 -7.98
C ARG A 178 -9.08 -6.49 -8.64
N ALA A 179 -8.71 -5.34 -9.21
CA ALA A 179 -9.60 -4.58 -10.09
C ALA A 179 -9.94 -5.48 -11.30
N ASN A 180 -10.98 -6.30 -11.16
CA ASN A 180 -11.57 -7.10 -12.24
C ASN A 180 -12.46 -6.18 -13.08
N ALA A 181 -11.89 -5.09 -13.59
CA ALA A 181 -12.52 -4.30 -14.64
C ALA A 181 -11.84 -4.69 -15.97
N PRO A 182 -12.60 -5.05 -17.02
CA PRO A 182 -12.05 -5.24 -18.35
C PRO A 182 -11.49 -3.89 -18.82
N LYS A 183 -10.16 -3.77 -18.99
CA LYS A 183 -9.56 -2.51 -19.41
C LYS A 183 -9.44 -2.45 -20.93
N VAL A 184 -10.50 -2.00 -21.61
CA VAL A 184 -10.36 -1.38 -22.93
C VAL A 184 -9.85 0.04 -22.69
N GLY A 185 -8.76 0.46 -23.35
CA GLY A 185 -8.17 1.80 -23.16
C GLY A 185 -7.16 1.96 -22.01
N VAL A 186 -6.44 0.90 -21.62
CA VAL A 186 -5.35 0.99 -20.62
C VAL A 186 -4.33 2.05 -21.05
N PHE A 187 -4.30 3.21 -20.39
CA PHE A 187 -3.13 4.10 -20.45
C PHE A 187 -1.84 3.28 -20.23
N LYS A 188 -0.95 3.30 -21.21
CA LYS A 188 0.37 2.66 -21.14
C LYS A 188 1.41 3.77 -21.26
N PRO A 189 2.32 3.93 -20.28
CA PRO A 189 3.36 4.93 -20.37
C PRO A 189 4.27 4.63 -21.56
N ASP A 190 4.62 5.66 -22.32
CA ASP A 190 5.58 5.56 -23.42
C ASP A 190 7.03 5.71 -22.90
N GLU A 191 7.99 5.84 -23.83
CA GLU A 191 9.41 6.00 -23.50
C GLU A 191 9.70 7.32 -22.79
N ALA A 192 9.04 8.41 -23.19
CA ALA A 192 9.22 9.72 -22.57
C ALA A 192 8.66 9.73 -21.14
N ASP A 193 7.51 9.06 -20.92
CA ASP A 193 6.94 8.85 -19.60
C ASP A 193 7.87 8.04 -18.70
N ARG A 194 8.47 6.96 -19.21
CA ARG A 194 9.46 6.14 -18.47
C ARG A 194 10.67 6.95 -18.06
N ALA A 195 11.26 7.70 -18.99
CA ALA A 195 12.40 8.57 -18.72
C ALA A 195 12.07 9.67 -17.70
N LEU A 196 10.88 10.25 -17.79
CA LEU A 196 10.41 11.25 -16.82
C LEU A 196 10.29 10.67 -15.41
N VAL A 197 9.67 9.49 -15.28
CA VAL A 197 9.54 8.78 -14.00
C VAL A 197 10.90 8.40 -13.44
N ALA A 198 11.80 7.87 -14.27
CA ALA A 198 13.17 7.53 -13.87
C ALA A 198 13.90 8.75 -13.29
N LYS A 199 13.73 9.92 -13.90
CA LYS A 199 14.29 11.17 -13.40
C LYS A 199 13.67 11.61 -12.07
N ILE A 200 12.34 11.67 -12.00
CA ILE A 200 11.62 12.20 -10.82
C ILE A 200 11.77 11.30 -9.61
N TYR A 201 11.77 9.98 -9.80
CA TYR A 201 11.84 8.98 -8.73
C TYR A 201 13.19 8.27 -8.67
N ALA A 202 14.28 8.91 -9.12
CA ALA A 202 15.62 8.31 -9.15
C ALA A 202 16.03 7.70 -7.80
N ALA A 203 15.74 8.39 -6.69
CA ALA A 203 16.02 7.91 -5.35
C ALA A 203 15.23 6.65 -4.97
N ASP A 204 14.00 6.47 -5.48
CA ASP A 204 13.23 5.24 -5.25
C ASP A 204 13.87 4.07 -6.03
N PHE A 205 14.26 4.30 -7.29
CA PHE A 205 14.93 3.28 -8.10
C PHE A 205 16.21 2.80 -7.43
N GLU A 206 17.06 3.74 -7.00
CA GLU A 206 18.31 3.44 -6.31
C GLU A 206 18.06 2.70 -4.98
N ARG A 207 17.21 3.28 -4.11
CA ARG A 207 17.02 2.75 -2.74
C ARG A 207 16.40 1.36 -2.72
N PHE A 208 15.48 1.06 -3.63
CA PHE A 208 14.74 -0.20 -3.61
C PHE A 208 15.23 -1.21 -4.63
N GLY A 209 16.31 -0.89 -5.37
CA GLY A 209 16.92 -1.78 -6.35
C GLY A 209 16.00 -2.09 -7.51
N TYR A 210 15.52 -1.06 -8.20
CA TYR A 210 14.78 -1.20 -9.45
C TYR A 210 15.56 -0.61 -10.62
N GLU A 211 15.32 -1.12 -11.82
CA GLU A 211 15.77 -0.49 -13.07
C GLU A 211 14.55 0.02 -13.84
N PRO A 212 14.61 1.18 -14.52
CA PRO A 212 13.46 1.77 -15.21
C PRO A 212 12.72 0.84 -16.18
N ASP A 213 13.47 -0.02 -16.87
CA ASP A 213 12.95 -0.95 -17.90
C ASP A 213 12.72 -2.37 -17.36
N ASN A 214 13.03 -2.62 -16.09
CA ASN A 214 12.82 -3.90 -15.45
C ASN A 214 11.80 -3.78 -14.34
N ARG A 215 10.62 -4.35 -14.58
CA ARG A 215 9.52 -4.32 -13.63
C ARG A 215 9.86 -5.01 -12.31
N MET A 216 10.67 -6.07 -12.34
CA MET A 216 11.05 -6.81 -11.14
C MET A 216 12.17 -6.07 -10.41
N PRO A 217 12.19 -6.08 -9.07
CA PRO A 217 13.37 -5.61 -8.35
C PRO A 217 14.58 -6.51 -8.63
N LEU A 218 15.77 -5.93 -8.45
CA LEU A 218 17.05 -6.63 -8.52
C LEU A 218 17.22 -7.66 -7.39
N ALA A 219 16.59 -7.40 -6.23
CA ALA A 219 16.56 -8.36 -5.13
C ALA A 219 15.68 -9.56 -5.48
N PRO A 220 16.10 -10.80 -5.15
CA PRO A 220 15.27 -11.98 -5.37
C PRO A 220 14.02 -11.97 -4.49
N ALA A 221 13.00 -12.72 -4.92
CA ALA A 221 11.81 -12.95 -4.11
C ALA A 221 12.18 -13.66 -2.79
N PRO A 222 11.52 -13.33 -1.65
CA PRO A 222 11.71 -14.07 -0.42
C PRO A 222 11.38 -15.55 -0.60
N GLU A 223 12.26 -16.43 -0.11
CA GLU A 223 12.03 -17.87 -0.17
C GLU A 223 10.91 -18.29 0.78
N LEU A 224 9.94 -19.02 0.22
CA LEU A 224 8.79 -19.55 0.96
C LEU A 224 8.81 -21.07 0.88
N SER A 225 8.66 -21.74 2.03
CA SER A 225 8.68 -23.20 2.06
C SER A 225 7.51 -23.80 1.27
N ALA A 226 7.73 -24.95 0.64
CA ALA A 226 6.67 -25.64 -0.10
C ALA A 226 5.45 -25.95 0.79
N HIS A 227 5.71 -26.26 2.06
CA HIS A 227 4.68 -26.45 3.08
C HIS A 227 3.83 -25.18 3.27
N PHE A 228 4.47 -24.02 3.47
CA PHE A 228 3.76 -22.76 3.62
C PHE A 228 2.92 -22.42 2.38
N LEU A 229 3.48 -22.60 1.19
CA LEU A 229 2.76 -22.33 -0.06
C LEU A 229 1.50 -23.18 -0.20
N ALA A 230 1.59 -24.47 0.16
CA ALA A 230 0.44 -25.38 0.16
C ALA A 230 -0.63 -24.96 1.19
N GLU A 231 -0.23 -24.59 2.39
CA GLU A 231 -1.14 -24.12 3.45
C GLU A 231 -1.84 -22.81 3.08
N ASN A 232 -1.10 -21.83 2.54
CA ASN A 232 -1.62 -20.55 2.10
C ASN A 232 -2.61 -20.73 0.94
N ALA A 233 -2.29 -21.59 -0.04
CA ALA A 233 -3.20 -21.91 -1.14
C ALA A 233 -4.51 -22.51 -0.61
N ALA A 234 -4.43 -23.46 0.33
CA ALA A 234 -5.62 -24.05 0.95
C ALA A 234 -6.43 -23.00 1.76
N ALA A 235 -5.77 -22.12 2.51
CA ALA A 235 -6.41 -21.04 3.25
C ALA A 235 -7.14 -20.05 2.33
N SER A 236 -6.51 -19.66 1.21
CA SER A 236 -7.09 -18.81 0.18
C SER A 236 -8.36 -19.41 -0.45
N VAL A 237 -8.37 -20.72 -0.71
CA VAL A 237 -9.57 -21.42 -1.21
C VAL A 237 -10.69 -21.41 -0.17
N ARG A 238 -10.37 -21.68 1.11
CA ARG A 238 -11.36 -21.63 2.20
C ARG A 238 -11.97 -20.23 2.34
N ALA A 239 -11.16 -19.18 2.34
CA ALA A 239 -11.62 -17.79 2.44
C ALA A 239 -12.59 -17.42 1.30
N LYS A 240 -12.24 -17.76 0.05
CA LYS A 240 -13.12 -17.53 -1.11
C LYS A 240 -14.45 -18.26 -1.00
N ARG A 241 -14.44 -19.52 -0.52
CA ARG A 241 -15.66 -20.32 -0.32
C ARG A 241 -16.58 -19.70 0.74
N THR A 242 -16.02 -19.26 1.86
CA THR A 242 -16.78 -18.60 2.93
C THR A 242 -17.43 -17.30 2.44
N LEU A 243 -16.67 -16.47 1.71
CA LEU A 243 -17.19 -15.23 1.12
C LEU A 243 -18.33 -15.51 0.14
N PHE A 244 -18.18 -16.49 -0.73
CA PHE A 244 -19.23 -16.89 -1.68
C PHE A 244 -20.52 -17.34 -0.97
N GLN A 245 -20.40 -18.12 0.10
CA GLN A 245 -21.54 -18.57 0.89
C GLN A 245 -22.26 -17.40 1.59
N LEU A 246 -21.51 -16.44 2.12
CA LEU A 246 -22.06 -15.24 2.75
C LEU A 246 -22.84 -14.38 1.74
N VAL A 247 -22.24 -14.08 0.58
CA VAL A 247 -22.88 -13.31 -0.51
C VAL A 247 -24.16 -14.01 -0.97
N THR A 248 -24.14 -15.34 -1.12
CA THR A 248 -25.31 -16.12 -1.51
C THR A 248 -26.43 -16.04 -0.47
N ARG A 249 -26.10 -16.08 0.83
CA ARG A 249 -27.09 -15.92 1.92
C ARG A 249 -27.70 -14.52 1.93
N VAL A 250 -26.89 -13.48 1.77
CA VAL A 250 -27.37 -12.09 1.72
C VAL A 250 -28.29 -11.88 0.52
N ARG A 251 -27.89 -12.34 -0.68
CA ARG A 251 -28.73 -12.26 -1.90
C ARG A 251 -30.05 -13.01 -1.75
N ARG A 252 -30.06 -14.18 -1.11
CA ARG A 252 -31.31 -14.92 -0.81
C ARG A 252 -32.21 -14.17 0.17
N ARG A 253 -31.65 -13.51 1.18
CA ARG A 253 -32.43 -12.68 2.12
C ARG A 253 -33.01 -11.47 1.42
N VAL A 254 -32.24 -10.70 0.65
CA VAL A 254 -32.75 -9.52 -0.08
C VAL A 254 -33.89 -9.88 -1.04
N ARG A 255 -33.77 -11.01 -1.77
CA ARG A 255 -34.85 -11.50 -2.66
C ARG A 255 -36.14 -11.92 -1.93
N LYS A 256 -36.05 -12.29 -0.64
CA LYS A 256 -37.21 -12.68 0.18
C LYS A 256 -37.96 -11.46 0.73
N TRP A 257 -37.33 -10.29 0.77
CA TRP A 257 -37.93 -9.02 1.22
C TRP A 257 -38.54 -8.18 0.07
N GLN A 258 -38.32 -8.61 -1.18
CA GLN A 258 -38.87 -7.98 -2.39
C GLN A 258 -40.07 -8.74 -2.98
N ARG A 259 -40.61 -9.72 -2.24
CA ARG A 259 -41.84 -10.45 -2.52
C ARG A 259 -42.78 -10.27 -1.35
#